data_AF-A0AAF5DEH2-F1
#
_entry.id   AF-A0AAF5DEH2-F1
#
_cell.length_a   1.000
_cell.length_b   1.000
_cell.length_c   1.000
_cell.angle_alpha   90.00
_cell.angle_beta   90.00
_cell.angle_gamma   90.00
#
_symmetry.space_group_name_H-M   'P 1'
#
loop_
_entity.id
_entity.type
_entity.pdbx_description
1 polymer ?
#
loop_
_entity_poly.entity_id
_entity_poly.type
_entity_poly.pdbx_seq_one_letter_code
_entity_poly.pdbx_strand_id
1 'polypeptide(L)'
;EQTTYGKFFSSLPVELSEQAFPVTYKSNHSSDVVIVKCPGLKYKHIGIKDHFVLDEDLRKTGLLYLTDNEVFAWTPAVYNSSGPSSVHCGIFYQDNANSPGIIKYNWTFNMNWEMKPNPQKIEELQTITTKPTFMGNKCGTDQTLTMVYHKDRKKGMKKFEMDNKVTAHVNDLYYYFNKPDNNDKMEVKGPCAIVRAVNEPPQIIIENHNSSSIPYNKTKIYTIKQEYTSGSYSIKLHLEDEINLPDFYEGEKIKMKKMRYTRKGIKEIPNSDEIVTSTFSIQGFQLVKFSYDCPTTTGINVISKMFYFEPASKNYKFPNENTIYFPNETTIQPNCSIERVTFGYLDSVTVNSLTTNLNDLGKNGLSKNNLKRVGDFIFVLEVKGNNVTLNCNYVTLNGMVTLIQTFIQGKKVFVGYNDKGEEMYETRMINDKREELEKKLAEKDKELIAQKYPFLKNLKIKLEV
;
A
#
# COMPACT_ATOMS: atom_id res chain seq x y z
N GLU A 1 20.33 -58.74 4.37
CA GLU A 1 21.41 -57.97 3.71
C GLU A 1 21.57 -56.65 4.44
N GLN A 2 22.77 -56.32 4.91
CA GLN A 2 23.02 -55.02 5.54
C GLN A 2 23.28 -54.00 4.42
N THR A 3 22.35 -53.07 4.24
CA THR A 3 22.35 -52.12 3.13
C THR A 3 23.17 -50.87 3.45
N THR A 4 24.05 -50.52 2.53
CA THR A 4 24.77 -49.25 2.47
C THR A 4 24.18 -48.40 1.35
N TYR A 5 24.29 -47.08 1.48
CA TYR A 5 23.53 -46.11 0.68
C TYR A 5 24.42 -45.10 -0.05
N GLY A 6 25.75 -45.26 -0.04
CA GLY A 6 26.66 -44.34 -0.73
C GLY A 6 26.35 -44.15 -2.22
N LYS A 7 25.83 -45.18 -2.90
CA LYS A 7 25.40 -45.11 -4.30
C LYS A 7 24.29 -44.10 -4.61
N PHE A 8 23.60 -43.58 -3.59
CA PHE A 8 22.52 -42.59 -3.75
C PHE A 8 23.01 -41.13 -3.72
N PHE A 9 24.32 -40.93 -3.52
CA PHE A 9 25.02 -39.65 -3.64
C PHE A 9 26.13 -39.77 -4.69
N SER A 10 25.72 -39.75 -5.95
CA SER A 10 26.59 -39.80 -7.13
C SER A 10 27.57 -38.63 -7.25
N SER A 11 27.28 -37.50 -6.60
CA SER A 11 28.22 -36.37 -6.52
C SER A 11 29.41 -36.60 -5.60
N LEU A 12 29.36 -37.61 -4.74
CA LEU A 12 30.42 -37.94 -3.81
C LEU A 12 31.29 -39.09 -4.34
N PRO A 13 32.62 -39.03 -4.15
CA PRO A 13 33.48 -40.18 -4.40
C PRO A 13 33.12 -41.33 -3.45
N VAL A 14 33.45 -42.56 -3.87
CA VAL A 14 33.24 -43.75 -3.02
C VAL A 14 34.00 -43.64 -1.70
N GLU A 15 35.22 -43.10 -1.72
CA GLU A 15 36.00 -42.81 -0.52
C GLU A 15 35.89 -41.32 -0.17
N LEU A 16 35.32 -41.03 0.99
CA LEU A 16 35.12 -39.66 1.45
C LEU A 16 36.43 -39.04 1.96
N SER A 17 36.66 -37.80 1.56
CA SER A 17 37.72 -36.94 2.11
C SER A 17 37.12 -35.62 2.58
N GLU A 18 37.80 -34.90 3.48
CA GLU A 18 37.34 -33.58 3.92
C GLU A 18 37.20 -32.59 2.75
N GLN A 19 38.01 -32.77 1.69
CA GLN A 19 37.97 -31.96 0.48
C GLN A 19 36.73 -32.21 -0.40
N ALA A 20 36.00 -33.30 -0.17
CA ALA A 20 34.74 -33.57 -0.87
C ALA A 20 33.61 -32.62 -0.41
N PHE A 21 33.80 -31.91 0.72
CA PHE A 21 32.82 -31.01 1.29
C PHE A 21 33.31 -29.54 1.29
N PRO A 22 32.43 -28.56 1.04
CA PRO A 22 31.02 -28.71 0.68
C PRO A 22 30.85 -29.23 -0.77
N VAL A 23 29.90 -30.13 -0.96
CA VAL A 23 29.54 -30.62 -2.31
C VAL A 23 28.82 -29.50 -3.05
N THR A 24 29.30 -29.15 -4.23
CA THR A 24 28.72 -28.05 -5.02
C THR A 24 27.78 -28.59 -6.09
N TYR A 25 26.49 -28.26 -5.97
CA TYR A 25 25.49 -28.54 -6.98
C TYR A 25 25.28 -27.32 -7.87
N LYS A 26 25.10 -27.57 -9.17
CA LYS A 26 24.67 -26.57 -10.15
C LYS A 26 23.20 -26.79 -10.49
N SER A 27 22.42 -25.73 -10.39
CA SER A 27 20.98 -25.70 -10.68
C SER A 27 20.71 -24.89 -11.92
N ASN A 28 20.02 -25.47 -12.88
CA ASN A 28 19.43 -24.74 -14.02
C ASN A 28 17.93 -24.48 -13.82
N HIS A 29 17.39 -24.76 -12.62
CA HIS A 29 15.98 -24.56 -12.34
C HIS A 29 15.60 -23.08 -12.36
N SER A 30 14.47 -22.76 -12.99
CA SER A 30 13.89 -21.40 -12.98
C SER A 30 13.29 -21.00 -11.63
N SER A 31 13.07 -21.98 -10.75
CA SER A 31 12.63 -21.77 -9.36
C SER A 31 13.75 -21.23 -8.49
N ASP A 32 13.42 -20.28 -7.62
CA ASP A 32 14.29 -19.78 -6.55
C ASP A 32 14.30 -20.70 -5.33
N VAL A 33 13.48 -21.77 -5.32
CA VAL A 33 13.48 -22.82 -4.31
C VAL A 33 13.60 -24.19 -4.98
N VAL A 34 14.48 -25.01 -4.45
CA VAL A 34 14.66 -26.42 -4.79
C VAL A 34 14.72 -27.23 -3.49
N ILE A 35 14.58 -28.55 -3.56
CA ILE A 35 14.86 -29.43 -2.43
C ILE A 35 16.18 -30.17 -2.67
N VAL A 36 16.96 -30.33 -1.62
CA VAL A 36 18.24 -31.03 -1.62
C VAL A 36 18.15 -32.26 -0.72
N LYS A 37 18.69 -33.37 -1.19
CA LYS A 37 18.79 -34.62 -0.44
C LYS A 37 19.92 -34.53 0.59
N CYS A 38 19.59 -34.75 1.84
CA CYS A 38 20.50 -34.96 2.97
C CYS A 38 20.48 -36.44 3.39
N PRO A 39 21.58 -36.96 3.94
CA PRO A 39 21.54 -38.20 4.71
C PRO A 39 20.54 -38.11 5.87
N GLY A 40 19.79 -39.18 6.12
CA GLY A 40 18.88 -39.31 7.26
C GLY A 40 19.51 -40.06 8.43
N LEU A 41 18.73 -40.25 9.51
CA LEU A 41 19.19 -40.88 10.75
C LEU A 41 19.65 -42.34 10.55
N LYS A 42 19.07 -43.05 9.59
CA LYS A 42 19.42 -44.45 9.28
C LYS A 42 20.43 -44.60 8.15
N TYR A 43 21.02 -43.48 7.71
CA TYR A 43 21.99 -43.49 6.63
C TYR A 43 23.30 -44.16 7.04
N LYS A 44 23.81 -45.01 6.14
CA LYS A 44 25.08 -45.73 6.24
C LYS A 44 25.78 -45.62 4.89
N HIS A 45 26.98 -45.04 4.86
CA HIS A 45 27.61 -44.71 3.58
C HIS A 45 28.31 -45.94 2.97
N ILE A 46 29.30 -46.48 3.67
CA ILE A 46 30.14 -47.61 3.24
C ILE A 46 30.12 -48.71 4.30
N GLY A 47 30.25 -48.33 5.57
CA GLY A 47 30.33 -49.22 6.72
C GLY A 47 28.98 -49.39 7.41
N ILE A 48 28.76 -50.58 7.95
CA ILE A 48 27.54 -50.91 8.69
C ILE A 48 27.43 -50.20 10.04
N LYS A 49 28.57 -49.69 10.54
CA LYS A 49 28.72 -48.92 11.78
C LYS A 49 28.74 -47.42 11.55
N ASP A 50 28.77 -46.98 10.28
CA ASP A 50 28.63 -45.58 9.93
C ASP A 50 27.29 -45.07 10.46
N HIS A 51 27.27 -43.81 10.89
CA HIS A 51 26.03 -43.16 11.29
C HIS A 51 26.05 -41.67 10.93
N PHE A 52 24.85 -41.11 10.84
CA PHE A 52 24.67 -39.71 10.52
C PHE A 52 23.85 -39.03 11.61
N VAL A 53 24.30 -37.85 12.02
CA VAL A 53 23.58 -36.97 12.94
C VAL A 53 23.07 -35.79 12.13
N LEU A 54 21.74 -35.71 11.98
CA LEU A 54 21.08 -34.57 11.34
C LEU A 54 21.33 -33.29 12.12
N ASP A 55 21.44 -32.18 11.40
CA ASP A 55 21.47 -30.85 12.00
C ASP A 55 20.18 -30.57 12.80
N GLU A 56 20.35 -30.19 14.07
CA GLU A 56 19.22 -29.97 14.98
C GLU A 56 18.42 -28.72 14.63
N ASP A 57 19.02 -27.73 13.96
CA ASP A 57 18.29 -26.53 13.54
C ASP A 57 17.39 -26.84 12.34
N LEU A 58 17.85 -27.65 11.38
CA LEU A 58 16.98 -28.19 10.32
C LEU A 58 15.82 -29.01 10.89
N ARG A 59 16.05 -29.77 11.95
CA ARG A 59 14.99 -30.52 12.63
C ARG A 59 13.99 -29.62 13.35
N LYS A 60 14.47 -28.62 14.07
CA LYS A 60 13.62 -27.65 14.82
C LYS A 60 12.80 -26.74 13.92
N THR A 61 13.32 -26.38 12.74
CA THR A 61 12.58 -25.55 11.78
C THR A 61 11.38 -26.27 11.17
N GLY A 62 11.31 -27.61 11.26
CA GLY A 62 10.22 -28.41 10.68
C GLY A 62 10.22 -28.43 9.16
N LEU A 63 11.31 -28.00 8.51
CA LEU A 63 11.41 -27.94 7.05
C LEU A 63 11.79 -29.28 6.42
N LEU A 64 12.34 -30.20 7.22
CA LEU A 64 12.76 -31.51 6.75
C LEU A 64 11.57 -32.40 6.37
N TYR A 65 11.69 -33.11 5.25
CA TYR A 65 10.90 -34.29 4.92
C TYR A 65 11.79 -35.52 5.04
N LEU A 66 11.47 -36.43 5.97
CA LEU A 66 12.13 -37.73 6.07
C LEU A 66 11.40 -38.73 5.18
N THR A 67 12.17 -39.54 4.45
CA THR A 67 11.61 -40.68 3.74
C THR A 67 11.14 -41.73 4.75
N ASP A 68 10.22 -42.63 4.36
CA ASP A 68 9.59 -43.58 5.29
C ASP A 68 10.60 -44.47 6.02
N ASN A 69 11.73 -44.79 5.38
CA ASN A 69 12.80 -45.57 6.00
C ASN A 69 13.79 -44.72 6.84
N GLU A 70 13.66 -43.39 6.83
CA GLU A 70 14.54 -42.40 7.47
C GLU A 70 16.01 -42.47 7.02
N VAL A 71 16.27 -43.07 5.87
CA VAL A 71 17.62 -43.14 5.27
C VAL A 71 17.97 -41.81 4.62
N PHE A 72 16.98 -41.08 4.09
CA PHE A 72 17.18 -39.78 3.49
C PHE A 72 16.27 -38.74 4.13
N ALA A 73 16.77 -37.52 4.16
CA ALA A 73 16.01 -36.34 4.50
C ALA A 73 16.05 -35.37 3.31
N TRP A 74 15.02 -34.57 3.13
CA TRP A 74 14.96 -33.55 2.08
C TRP A 74 14.65 -32.20 2.71
N THR A 75 15.39 -31.18 2.30
CA THR A 75 15.29 -29.83 2.85
C THR A 75 15.31 -28.79 1.74
N PRO A 76 14.59 -27.66 1.87
CA PRO A 76 14.61 -26.62 0.85
C PRO A 76 15.95 -25.87 0.84
N ALA A 77 16.50 -25.64 -0.35
CA ALA A 77 17.55 -24.66 -0.60
C ALA A 77 16.92 -23.47 -1.34
N VAL A 78 17.13 -22.26 -0.82
CA VAL A 78 16.57 -21.02 -1.35
C VAL A 78 17.68 -20.21 -2.00
N TYR A 79 17.45 -19.71 -3.21
CA TYR A 79 18.38 -18.85 -3.94
C TYR A 79 18.82 -17.64 -3.12
N ASN A 80 20.13 -17.40 -3.12
CA ASN A 80 20.78 -16.26 -2.51
C ASN A 80 21.48 -15.43 -3.60
N SER A 81 21.14 -14.15 -3.73
CA SER A 81 21.80 -13.28 -4.71
C SER A 81 23.25 -12.95 -4.38
N SER A 82 23.67 -13.16 -3.13
CA SER A 82 25.01 -12.80 -2.63
C SER A 82 26.03 -13.94 -2.77
N GLY A 83 25.63 -15.10 -3.29
CA GLY A 83 26.52 -16.25 -3.47
C GLY A 83 25.79 -17.59 -3.40
N PRO A 84 26.52 -18.69 -3.25
CA PRO A 84 25.95 -20.02 -3.07
C PRO A 84 25.01 -20.07 -1.87
N SER A 85 23.91 -20.79 -1.99
CA SER A 85 23.08 -21.13 -0.85
C SER A 85 23.62 -22.39 -0.19
N SER A 86 24.17 -22.24 1.01
CA SER A 86 24.74 -23.34 1.78
C SER A 86 23.66 -24.04 2.60
N VAL A 87 23.63 -25.37 2.57
CA VAL A 87 22.77 -26.22 3.37
C VAL A 87 23.67 -27.16 4.18
N HIS A 88 23.66 -26.99 5.50
CA HIS A 88 24.34 -27.90 6.42
C HIS A 88 23.38 -29.01 6.83
N CYS A 89 23.59 -30.24 6.34
CA CYS A 89 22.73 -31.37 6.66
C CYS A 89 23.01 -31.97 8.04
N GLY A 90 24.23 -31.82 8.53
CA GLY A 90 24.68 -32.40 9.80
C GLY A 90 26.08 -33.01 9.71
N ILE A 91 26.34 -34.02 10.54
CA ILE A 91 27.67 -34.62 10.72
C ILE A 91 27.60 -36.12 10.43
N PHE A 92 28.46 -36.58 9.53
CA PHE A 92 28.66 -37.98 9.23
C PHE A 92 29.85 -38.55 10.00
N TYR A 93 29.66 -39.72 10.61
CA TYR A 93 30.67 -40.43 11.37
C TYR A 93 30.98 -41.74 10.67
N GLN A 94 32.21 -41.86 10.18
CA GLN A 94 32.72 -43.06 9.53
C GLN A 94 33.53 -43.88 10.53
N ASP A 95 33.12 -45.13 10.74
CA ASP A 95 33.83 -46.07 11.59
C ASP A 95 34.81 -46.87 10.73
N ASN A 96 36.10 -46.67 10.97
CA ASN A 96 37.13 -47.37 10.21
C ASN A 96 37.43 -48.71 10.87
N ALA A 97 37.07 -49.83 10.23
CA ALA A 97 37.32 -51.16 10.77
C ALA A 97 38.82 -51.43 11.07
N ASN A 98 39.73 -50.71 10.41
CA ASN A 98 41.18 -50.90 10.51
C ASN A 98 41.90 -49.87 11.38
N SER A 99 41.18 -48.93 12.01
CA SER A 99 41.80 -47.94 12.90
C SER A 99 40.84 -47.54 14.01
N PRO A 100 41.28 -47.45 15.28
CA PRO A 100 40.42 -47.18 16.44
C PRO A 100 39.83 -45.75 16.48
N GLY A 101 39.77 -45.04 15.36
CA GLY A 101 39.27 -43.67 15.25
C GLY A 101 37.98 -43.58 14.44
N ILE A 102 37.10 -42.66 14.86
CA ILE A 102 35.91 -42.25 14.12
C ILE A 102 36.28 -40.99 13.33
N ILE A 103 36.16 -41.03 12.00
CA ILE A 103 36.37 -39.85 11.15
C ILE A 103 35.05 -39.09 11.05
N LYS A 104 35.10 -37.77 11.16
CA LYS A 104 33.92 -36.90 11.15
C LYS A 104 33.93 -36.02 9.90
N TYR A 105 32.81 -35.97 9.19
CA TYR A 105 32.63 -35.12 8.02
C TYR A 105 31.44 -34.19 8.22
N ASN A 106 31.65 -32.89 8.06
CA ASN A 106 30.58 -31.90 8.07
C ASN A 106 29.87 -31.92 6.71
N TRP A 107 28.70 -32.55 6.68
CA TRP A 107 27.99 -32.80 5.44
C TRP A 107 27.24 -31.54 5.00
N THR A 108 27.86 -30.80 4.08
CA THR A 108 27.39 -29.50 3.64
C THR A 108 27.29 -29.45 2.12
N PHE A 109 26.24 -28.83 1.62
CA PHE A 109 25.99 -28.60 0.19
C PHE A 109 26.02 -27.12 -0.13
N ASN A 110 26.64 -26.76 -1.25
CA ASN A 110 26.57 -25.43 -1.84
C ASN A 110 25.72 -25.48 -3.10
N MET A 111 24.62 -24.72 -3.11
CA MET A 111 23.73 -24.65 -4.27
C MET A 111 23.99 -23.40 -5.09
N ASN A 112 24.43 -23.61 -6.33
CA ASN A 112 24.72 -22.55 -7.30
C ASN A 112 23.70 -22.57 -8.43
N TRP A 113 22.92 -21.50 -8.57
CA TRP A 113 22.07 -21.31 -9.73
C TRP A 113 22.91 -20.79 -10.90
N GLU A 114 22.83 -21.47 -12.04
CA GLU A 114 23.57 -21.07 -13.25
C GLU A 114 23.01 -19.78 -13.85
N MET A 115 21.73 -19.50 -13.62
CA MET A 115 21.07 -18.25 -13.99
C MET A 115 20.20 -17.76 -12.84
N LYS A 116 20.01 -16.44 -12.74
CA LYS A 116 19.08 -15.86 -11.77
C LYS A 116 17.68 -16.46 -11.97
N PRO A 117 17.10 -17.13 -10.95
CA PRO A 117 15.79 -17.74 -11.07
C PRO A 117 14.71 -16.69 -11.32
N ASN A 118 13.64 -17.10 -11.99
CA ASN A 118 12.47 -16.28 -12.24
C ASN A 118 11.19 -17.14 -12.11
N PRO A 119 10.71 -17.33 -10.87
CA PRO A 119 9.50 -18.11 -10.59
C PRO A 119 8.28 -17.62 -11.38
N GLN A 120 8.19 -16.32 -11.67
CA GLN A 120 7.07 -15.73 -12.39
C GLN A 120 6.86 -16.28 -13.81
N LYS A 121 7.89 -16.88 -14.41
CA LYS A 121 7.78 -17.51 -15.74
C LYS A 121 7.06 -18.86 -15.71
N ILE A 122 6.99 -19.50 -14.55
CA ILE A 122 6.48 -20.86 -14.39
C ILE A 122 5.38 -20.97 -13.33
N GLU A 123 5.06 -19.86 -12.66
CA GLU A 123 3.99 -19.80 -11.66
C GLU A 123 2.61 -19.87 -12.30
N GLU A 124 1.67 -20.46 -11.57
CA GLU A 124 0.25 -20.40 -11.89
C GLU A 124 -0.49 -19.59 -10.82
N LEU A 125 -1.39 -18.73 -11.25
CA LEU A 125 -2.26 -17.98 -10.35
C LEU A 125 -3.35 -18.93 -9.86
N GLN A 126 -3.47 -19.10 -8.54
CA GLN A 126 -4.55 -19.87 -7.93
C GLN A 126 -5.17 -19.11 -6.77
N THR A 127 -6.47 -19.29 -6.61
CA THR A 127 -7.19 -18.77 -5.45
C THR A 127 -6.79 -19.58 -4.22
N ILE A 128 -6.12 -18.94 -3.27
CA ILE A 128 -5.75 -19.56 -1.98
C ILE A 128 -6.61 -18.93 -0.90
N THR A 129 -7.48 -19.74 -0.31
CA THR A 129 -8.33 -19.33 0.81
C THR A 129 -7.66 -19.69 2.13
N THR A 130 -7.94 -20.87 2.68
CA THR A 130 -7.34 -21.33 3.95
C THR A 130 -6.39 -22.49 3.80
N LYS A 131 -6.31 -23.08 2.61
CA LYS A 131 -5.47 -24.25 2.30
C LYS A 131 -4.79 -24.07 0.94
N PRO A 132 -3.61 -24.68 0.73
CA PRO A 132 -2.99 -24.75 -0.59
C PRO A 132 -3.89 -25.47 -1.60
N THR A 133 -3.87 -25.04 -2.85
CA THR A 133 -4.64 -25.67 -3.94
C THR A 133 -3.99 -26.98 -4.37
N PHE A 134 -4.80 -28.02 -4.62
CA PHE A 134 -4.26 -29.27 -5.14
C PHE A 134 -3.87 -29.17 -6.62
N MET A 135 -2.58 -29.43 -6.90
CA MET A 135 -1.99 -29.35 -8.23
C MET A 135 -1.91 -30.72 -8.92
N GLY A 136 -3.02 -31.46 -8.97
CA GLY A 136 -3.02 -32.87 -9.39
C GLY A 136 -2.52 -33.12 -10.82
N ASN A 137 -2.72 -32.16 -11.71
CA ASN A 137 -2.25 -32.18 -13.10
C ASN A 137 -0.72 -32.05 -13.24
N LYS A 138 -0.03 -31.51 -12.23
CA LYS A 138 1.42 -31.24 -12.26
C LYS A 138 2.22 -32.05 -11.25
N CYS A 139 1.65 -32.30 -10.07
CA CYS A 139 2.29 -32.95 -8.94
C CYS A 139 1.74 -34.37 -8.68
N GLY A 140 1.09 -34.96 -9.67
CA GLY A 140 0.49 -36.30 -9.56
C GLY A 140 -0.87 -36.29 -8.87
N THR A 141 -1.59 -37.41 -8.99
CA THR A 141 -3.00 -37.51 -8.60
C THR A 141 -3.22 -37.71 -7.10
N ASP A 142 -2.17 -37.98 -6.33
CA ASP A 142 -2.24 -38.23 -4.88
C ASP A 142 -1.72 -37.03 -4.08
N GLN A 143 -2.63 -36.37 -3.36
CA GLN A 143 -2.32 -35.25 -2.47
C GLN A 143 -1.35 -35.63 -1.35
N THR A 144 -1.41 -36.86 -0.87
CA THR A 144 -0.58 -37.33 0.26
C THR A 144 0.89 -37.44 -0.13
N LEU A 145 1.18 -37.55 -1.43
CA LEU A 145 2.52 -37.59 -2.01
C LEU A 145 3.06 -36.21 -2.37
N THR A 146 2.36 -35.13 -2.00
CA THR A 146 2.81 -33.76 -2.26
C THR A 146 3.25 -33.08 -0.96
N MET A 147 4.33 -32.31 -1.02
CA MET A 147 4.75 -31.39 0.04
C MET A 147 4.80 -29.96 -0.48
N VAL A 148 4.42 -29.01 0.36
CA VAL A 148 4.34 -27.60 0.00
C VAL A 148 5.28 -26.79 0.87
N TYR A 149 6.11 -25.98 0.24
CA TYR A 149 6.92 -24.97 0.90
C TYR A 149 6.41 -23.58 0.57
N HIS A 150 6.50 -22.65 1.51
CA HIS A 150 6.16 -21.25 1.28
C HIS A 150 7.12 -20.35 2.03
N LYS A 151 7.53 -19.25 1.39
CA LYS A 151 8.44 -18.27 1.97
C LYS A 151 7.63 -17.16 2.64
N ASP A 152 7.48 -17.29 3.95
CA ASP A 152 6.81 -16.28 4.77
C ASP A 152 7.64 -15.00 4.83
N ARG A 153 6.99 -13.84 4.60
CA ARG A 153 7.64 -12.52 4.56
C ARG A 153 8.40 -12.17 5.85
N LYS A 154 7.98 -12.71 7.01
CA LYS A 154 8.54 -12.40 8.33
C LYS A 154 9.33 -13.56 8.93
N LYS A 155 8.91 -14.80 8.71
CA LYS A 155 9.42 -16.01 9.39
C LYS A 155 10.31 -16.93 8.55
N GLY A 156 10.61 -16.55 7.30
CA GLY A 156 11.40 -17.38 6.41
C GLY A 156 10.60 -18.54 5.81
N MET A 157 11.27 -19.64 5.44
CA MET A 157 10.58 -20.78 4.84
C MET A 157 9.70 -21.50 5.86
N LYS A 158 8.55 -21.98 5.40
CA LYS A 158 7.64 -22.88 6.12
C LYS A 158 7.28 -24.07 5.23
N LYS A 159 7.05 -25.21 5.86
CA LYS A 159 6.54 -26.42 5.23
C LYS A 159 5.09 -26.65 5.65
N PHE A 160 4.24 -27.05 4.71
CA PHE A 160 2.83 -27.36 4.93
C PHE A 160 2.49 -28.71 4.34
N GLU A 161 1.61 -29.45 5.04
CA GLU A 161 0.83 -30.51 4.43
C GLU A 161 -0.41 -29.90 3.76
N MET A 162 -0.99 -30.59 2.78
CA MET A 162 -2.12 -30.07 1.99
C MET A 162 -3.34 -29.74 2.84
N ASP A 163 -3.52 -30.43 3.97
CA ASP A 163 -4.62 -30.20 4.90
C ASP A 163 -4.37 -29.11 5.94
N ASN A 164 -3.14 -28.60 6.04
CA ASN A 164 -2.80 -27.58 7.01
C ASN A 164 -3.44 -26.24 6.62
N LYS A 165 -3.96 -25.54 7.63
CA LYS A 165 -4.37 -24.15 7.43
C LYS A 165 -3.14 -23.28 7.17
N VAL A 166 -3.23 -22.42 6.17
CA VAL A 166 -2.18 -21.46 5.81
C VAL A 166 -2.67 -20.04 6.04
N THR A 167 -1.77 -19.17 6.50
CA THR A 167 -1.94 -17.72 6.38
C THR A 167 -1.34 -17.32 5.04
N ALA A 168 -2.15 -16.78 4.14
CA ALA A 168 -1.74 -16.38 2.81
C ALA A 168 -1.87 -14.87 2.65
N HIS A 169 -0.93 -14.25 1.94
CA HIS A 169 -1.08 -12.90 1.40
C HIS A 169 -1.11 -12.94 -0.12
N VAL A 170 -1.68 -11.90 -0.72
CA VAL A 170 -1.66 -11.74 -2.17
C VAL A 170 -0.22 -11.78 -2.69
N ASN A 171 -0.04 -12.47 -3.80
CA ASN A 171 1.24 -12.70 -4.48
C ASN A 171 2.25 -13.56 -3.71
N ASP A 172 1.87 -14.17 -2.58
CA ASP A 172 2.73 -15.16 -1.92
C ASP A 172 2.94 -16.39 -2.82
N LEU A 173 4.16 -16.93 -2.82
CA LEU A 173 4.53 -18.10 -3.62
C LEU A 173 4.51 -19.38 -2.77
N TYR A 174 3.94 -20.43 -3.35
CA TYR A 174 3.88 -21.78 -2.80
C TYR A 174 4.55 -22.75 -3.78
N TYR A 175 5.53 -23.49 -3.29
CA TYR A 175 6.35 -24.41 -4.07
C TYR A 175 5.93 -25.85 -3.74
N TYR A 176 5.40 -26.54 -4.74
CA TYR A 176 4.92 -27.91 -4.60
C TYR A 176 5.99 -28.88 -5.09
N PHE A 177 6.21 -29.94 -4.32
CA PHE A 177 7.14 -31.00 -4.68
C PHE A 177 6.48 -32.36 -4.48
N ASN A 178 6.75 -33.29 -5.40
CA ASN A 178 6.47 -34.70 -5.16
C ASN A 178 7.43 -35.21 -4.08
N LYS A 179 6.88 -35.77 -3.01
CA LYS A 179 7.64 -36.45 -1.95
C LYS A 179 8.57 -37.49 -2.60
N PRO A 180 9.89 -37.35 -2.43
CA PRO A 180 10.84 -38.31 -2.98
C PRO A 180 10.66 -39.68 -2.31
N ASP A 181 10.72 -40.74 -3.12
CA ASP A 181 10.68 -42.10 -2.59
C ASP A 181 12.04 -42.55 -2.02
N ASN A 182 12.05 -43.70 -1.35
CA ASN A 182 13.25 -44.28 -0.73
C ASN A 182 14.37 -44.64 -1.72
N ASN A 183 14.06 -44.73 -3.02
CA ASN A 183 14.96 -45.11 -4.10
C ASN A 183 15.30 -43.93 -5.03
N ASP A 184 14.86 -42.72 -4.72
CA ASP A 184 15.08 -41.54 -5.55
C ASP A 184 16.58 -41.30 -5.71
N LYS A 185 17.06 -41.31 -6.96
CA LYS A 185 18.48 -41.15 -7.27
C LYS A 185 18.88 -39.69 -7.40
N MET A 186 17.94 -38.76 -7.54
CA MET A 186 18.25 -37.34 -7.66
C MET A 186 18.76 -36.80 -6.34
N GLU A 187 19.73 -35.90 -6.37
CA GLU A 187 20.24 -35.23 -5.15
C GLU A 187 19.65 -33.82 -5.00
N VAL A 188 19.10 -33.28 -6.08
CA VAL A 188 18.40 -32.01 -6.17
C VAL A 188 17.14 -32.20 -6.97
N LYS A 189 16.02 -31.63 -6.52
CA LYS A 189 14.76 -31.59 -7.29
C LYS A 189 14.17 -30.18 -7.30
N GLY A 190 13.72 -29.75 -8.47
CA GLY A 190 12.87 -28.57 -8.62
C GLY A 190 11.40 -28.87 -8.25
N PRO A 191 10.58 -27.82 -8.05
CA PRO A 191 9.17 -27.99 -7.78
C PRO A 191 8.42 -28.51 -9.01
N CYS A 192 7.39 -29.33 -8.77
CA CYS A 192 6.45 -29.77 -9.81
C CYS A 192 5.44 -28.67 -10.17
N ALA A 193 5.15 -27.76 -9.24
CA ALA A 193 4.36 -26.57 -9.49
C ALA A 193 4.79 -25.42 -8.59
N ILE A 194 4.67 -24.19 -9.10
CA ILE A 194 4.76 -22.97 -8.30
C ILE A 194 3.41 -22.28 -8.42
N VAL A 195 2.80 -21.95 -7.29
CA VAL A 195 1.52 -21.26 -7.25
C VAL A 195 1.71 -19.88 -6.65
N ARG A 196 1.15 -18.87 -7.30
CA ARG A 196 1.03 -17.53 -6.77
C ARG A 196 -0.36 -17.29 -6.25
N ALA A 197 -0.45 -16.93 -4.98
CA ALA A 197 -1.72 -16.70 -4.29
C ALA A 197 -2.44 -15.47 -4.85
N VAL A 198 -3.68 -15.68 -5.27
CA VAL A 198 -4.66 -14.63 -5.55
C VAL A 198 -5.94 -14.91 -4.78
N ASN A 199 -6.87 -13.97 -4.79
CA ASN A 199 -8.19 -14.15 -4.19
C ASN A 199 -9.24 -13.33 -4.94
N GLU A 200 -10.48 -13.40 -4.47
CA GLU A 200 -11.56 -12.55 -4.94
C GLU A 200 -11.21 -11.07 -4.75
N PRO A 201 -11.73 -10.18 -5.63
CA PRO A 201 -11.49 -8.76 -5.51
C PRO A 201 -11.98 -8.20 -4.16
N PRO A 202 -11.12 -7.49 -3.40
CA PRO A 202 -11.51 -6.95 -2.11
C PRO A 202 -12.43 -5.74 -2.26
N GLN A 203 -13.13 -5.37 -1.20
CA GLN A 203 -13.78 -4.08 -1.07
C GLN A 203 -12.78 -3.05 -0.53
N ILE A 204 -12.73 -1.87 -1.16
CA ILE A 204 -12.00 -0.73 -0.59
C ILE A 204 -12.85 -0.14 0.55
N ILE A 205 -12.32 -0.14 1.77
CA ILE A 205 -13.00 0.44 2.94
C ILE A 205 -12.10 1.47 3.63
N ILE A 206 -12.73 2.48 4.23
CA ILE A 206 -12.06 3.39 5.16
C ILE A 206 -12.46 2.93 6.56
N GLU A 207 -11.48 2.51 7.35
CA GLU A 207 -11.70 1.91 8.66
C GLU A 207 -12.25 2.93 9.66
N ASN A 208 -13.01 2.46 10.65
CA ASN A 208 -13.51 3.27 11.78
C ASN A 208 -14.35 4.50 11.40
N HIS A 209 -14.90 4.54 10.19
CA HIS A 209 -15.75 5.63 9.72
C HIS A 209 -17.05 5.10 9.11
N ASN A 210 -18.18 5.60 9.63
CA ASN A 210 -19.48 5.34 9.03
C ASN A 210 -19.57 6.08 7.69
N SER A 211 -19.67 5.31 6.60
CA SER A 211 -19.91 5.87 5.27
C SER A 211 -21.36 5.70 4.86
N SER A 212 -21.96 6.77 4.34
CA SER A 212 -23.26 6.72 3.68
C SER A 212 -23.05 6.65 2.17
N SER A 213 -23.96 6.06 1.39
CA SER A 213 -23.82 6.06 -0.08
C SER A 213 -24.82 6.99 -0.75
N ILE A 214 -24.35 7.83 -1.67
CA ILE A 214 -25.19 8.63 -2.56
C ILE A 214 -25.19 7.98 -3.95
N PRO A 215 -26.36 7.71 -4.54
CA PRO A 215 -26.43 7.26 -5.93
C PRO A 215 -26.00 8.39 -6.86
N TYR A 216 -25.09 8.10 -7.78
CA TYR A 216 -24.60 9.06 -8.77
C TYR A 216 -24.47 8.37 -10.13
N ASN A 217 -25.35 8.72 -11.08
CA ASN A 217 -25.49 7.98 -12.34
C ASN A 217 -25.67 6.48 -12.09
N LYS A 218 -24.79 5.64 -12.66
CA LYS A 218 -24.78 4.16 -12.49
C LYS A 218 -23.81 3.69 -11.40
N THR A 219 -23.26 4.60 -10.59
CA THR A 219 -22.29 4.30 -9.52
C THR A 219 -22.77 4.83 -8.17
N LYS A 220 -22.08 4.43 -7.10
CA LYS A 220 -22.27 4.97 -5.74
C LYS A 220 -21.05 5.81 -5.36
N ILE A 221 -21.29 6.91 -4.64
CA ILE A 221 -20.25 7.71 -3.99
C ILE A 221 -20.45 7.58 -2.48
N TYR A 222 -19.41 7.23 -1.76
CA TYR A 222 -19.46 7.01 -0.32
C TYR A 222 -19.09 8.31 0.39
N THR A 223 -19.93 8.81 1.28
CA THR A 223 -19.68 10.06 2.01
C THR A 223 -19.19 9.80 3.41
N ILE A 224 -18.20 10.58 3.84
CA ILE A 224 -17.66 10.59 5.19
C ILE A 224 -17.77 12.03 5.69
N LYS A 225 -18.57 12.25 6.71
CA LYS A 225 -18.72 13.56 7.35
C LYS A 225 -17.48 13.90 8.13
N GLN A 226 -16.92 15.07 7.87
CA GLN A 226 -15.77 15.61 8.59
C GLN A 226 -16.23 16.72 9.55
N GLU A 227 -15.89 16.57 10.82
CA GLU A 227 -16.03 17.65 11.80
C GLU A 227 -14.94 18.70 11.64
N TYR A 228 -13.75 18.27 11.22
CA TYR A 228 -12.58 19.12 11.03
C TYR A 228 -12.18 19.18 9.56
N THR A 229 -11.61 20.30 9.14
CA THR A 229 -11.09 20.50 7.78
C THR A 229 -9.80 19.74 7.52
N SER A 230 -9.32 18.88 8.42
CA SER A 230 -8.22 17.97 8.12
C SER A 230 -8.33 16.71 8.97
N GLY A 231 -7.93 15.58 8.40
CA GLY A 231 -7.99 14.29 9.08
C GLY A 231 -7.03 13.27 8.47
N SER A 232 -6.57 12.35 9.31
CA SER A 232 -5.85 11.14 8.87
C SER A 232 -6.79 9.96 8.93
N TYR A 233 -6.77 9.15 7.89
CA TYR A 233 -7.69 8.05 7.68
C TYR A 233 -6.90 6.76 7.41
N SER A 234 -7.43 5.63 7.87
CA SER A 234 -6.92 4.31 7.53
C SER A 234 -7.77 3.70 6.42
N ILE A 235 -7.11 3.09 5.44
CA ILE A 235 -7.72 2.40 4.31
C ILE A 235 -7.32 0.93 4.34
N LYS A 236 -8.28 0.05 4.06
CA LYS A 236 -8.07 -1.40 4.00
C LYS A 236 -8.73 -1.98 2.76
N LEU A 237 -8.06 -2.98 2.18
CA LEU A 237 -8.63 -3.87 1.17
C LEU A 237 -9.26 -5.07 1.91
N HIS A 238 -10.57 -4.99 2.11
CA HIS A 238 -11.32 -5.92 2.95
C HIS A 238 -11.95 -7.03 2.11
N LEU A 239 -11.68 -8.28 2.46
CA LEU A 239 -12.37 -9.45 1.92
C LEU A 239 -13.61 -9.73 2.75
N GLU A 240 -14.73 -10.11 2.12
CA GLU A 240 -15.96 -10.45 2.85
C GLU A 240 -15.76 -11.63 3.82
N ASP A 241 -14.88 -12.58 3.48
CA ASP A 241 -14.52 -13.73 4.32
C ASP A 241 -13.23 -13.50 5.13
N GLU A 242 -13.07 -12.31 5.70
CA GLU A 242 -11.86 -11.93 6.47
C GLU A 242 -11.63 -12.83 7.71
N ILE A 243 -12.68 -13.48 8.24
CA ILE A 243 -12.55 -14.40 9.39
C ILE A 243 -11.57 -15.53 9.08
N ASN A 244 -11.62 -16.04 7.85
CA ASN A 244 -10.79 -17.15 7.42
C ASN A 244 -9.41 -16.69 6.91
N LEU A 245 -9.34 -15.44 6.45
CA LEU A 245 -8.19 -14.85 5.78
C LEU A 245 -7.96 -13.41 6.23
N PRO A 246 -7.56 -13.22 7.50
CA PRO A 246 -7.20 -11.89 7.95
C PRO A 246 -6.03 -11.39 7.11
N ASP A 247 -6.12 -10.12 6.70
CA ASP A 247 -4.98 -9.37 6.19
C ASP A 247 -4.36 -9.89 4.88
N PHE A 248 -5.12 -10.68 4.08
CA PHE A 248 -4.64 -11.22 2.79
C PHE A 248 -4.05 -10.13 1.86
N TYR A 249 -4.67 -8.95 1.82
CA TYR A 249 -4.23 -7.80 1.02
C TYR A 249 -3.42 -6.77 1.83
N GLU A 250 -2.87 -7.14 2.98
CA GLU A 250 -2.09 -6.23 3.82
C GLU A 250 -0.83 -5.73 3.10
N GLY A 251 -0.61 -4.41 3.20
CA GLY A 251 0.57 -3.74 2.64
C GLY A 251 0.48 -3.46 1.14
N GLU A 252 -0.60 -3.86 0.49
CA GLU A 252 -0.82 -3.59 -0.93
C GLU A 252 -0.95 -2.09 -1.23
N LYS A 253 -0.54 -1.71 -2.43
CA LYS A 253 -0.53 -0.31 -2.88
C LYS A 253 -1.87 0.05 -3.52
N ILE A 254 -2.59 0.96 -2.91
CA ILE A 254 -3.84 1.54 -3.41
C ILE A 254 -3.51 2.89 -4.04
N LYS A 255 -4.02 3.13 -5.24
CA LYS A 255 -3.88 4.41 -5.92
C LYS A 255 -5.02 5.34 -5.50
N MET A 256 -4.68 6.51 -4.96
CA MET A 256 -5.62 7.59 -4.65
C MET A 256 -5.50 8.67 -5.73
N LYS A 257 -6.64 9.22 -6.19
CA LYS A 257 -6.68 10.33 -7.13
C LYS A 257 -7.70 11.37 -6.72
N LYS A 258 -7.36 12.65 -6.81
CA LYS A 258 -8.29 13.74 -6.51
C LYS A 258 -9.24 13.94 -7.68
N MET A 259 -10.50 14.21 -7.34
CA MET A 259 -11.58 14.36 -8.30
C MET A 259 -12.17 15.77 -8.19
N ARG A 260 -12.66 16.30 -9.30
CA ARG A 260 -13.39 17.56 -9.37
C ARG A 260 -14.85 17.30 -9.69
N TYR A 261 -15.75 17.80 -8.84
CA TYR A 261 -17.17 17.83 -9.11
C TYR A 261 -17.54 19.12 -9.84
N THR A 262 -18.09 18.98 -11.04
CA THR A 262 -18.52 20.10 -11.88
C THR A 262 -20.00 19.97 -12.22
N ARG A 263 -20.62 21.03 -12.73
CA ARG A 263 -22.00 20.98 -13.22
C ARG A 263 -22.20 19.95 -14.36
N LYS A 264 -21.15 19.60 -15.11
CA LYS A 264 -21.18 18.55 -16.15
C LYS A 264 -20.91 17.15 -15.62
N GLY A 265 -20.56 17.03 -14.35
CA GLY A 265 -20.24 15.78 -13.66
C GLY A 265 -18.84 15.74 -13.07
N ILE A 266 -18.40 14.54 -12.69
CA ILE A 266 -17.15 14.30 -11.99
C ILE A 266 -16.00 14.06 -12.98
N LYS A 267 -14.87 14.71 -12.76
CA LYS A 267 -13.66 14.59 -13.59
C LYS A 267 -12.44 14.31 -12.72
N GLU A 268 -11.47 13.56 -13.25
CA GLU A 268 -10.18 13.36 -12.59
C GLU A 268 -9.35 14.65 -12.65
N ILE A 269 -8.66 15.00 -11.56
CA ILE A 269 -7.70 16.09 -11.55
C ILE A 269 -6.36 15.53 -12.03
N PRO A 270 -5.77 16.07 -13.12
CA PRO A 270 -4.47 15.62 -13.61
C PRO A 270 -3.37 15.78 -12.55
N ASN A 271 -2.39 14.88 -12.54
CA ASN A 271 -1.22 14.92 -11.65
C ASN A 271 -1.55 14.97 -10.15
N SER A 272 -2.67 14.35 -9.76
CA SER A 272 -3.11 14.25 -8.36
C SER A 272 -3.05 12.81 -7.83
N ASP A 273 -2.35 11.95 -8.56
CA ASP A 273 -2.19 10.54 -8.24
C ASP A 273 -1.21 10.37 -7.07
N GLU A 274 -1.66 9.70 -6.02
CA GLU A 274 -0.89 9.39 -4.81
C GLU A 274 -0.99 7.88 -4.52
N ILE A 275 0.06 7.28 -3.97
CA ILE A 275 0.05 5.86 -3.57
C ILE A 275 -0.12 5.76 -2.06
N VAL A 276 -1.09 4.96 -1.63
CA VAL A 276 -1.46 4.75 -0.24
C VAL A 276 -1.38 3.25 0.07
N THR A 277 -0.77 2.87 1.19
CA THR A 277 -0.68 1.46 1.62
C THR A 277 -1.61 1.13 2.78
N SER A 278 -1.77 2.06 3.72
CA SER A 278 -2.64 1.86 4.89
C SER A 278 -3.22 3.15 5.44
N THR A 279 -2.51 4.28 5.35
CA THR A 279 -2.98 5.57 5.88
C THR A 279 -2.76 6.70 4.90
N PHE A 280 -3.67 7.67 4.91
CA PHE A 280 -3.60 8.87 4.09
C PHE A 280 -4.16 10.07 4.86
N SER A 281 -3.89 11.27 4.35
CA SER A 281 -4.37 12.53 4.94
C SER A 281 -5.21 13.31 3.93
N ILE A 282 -6.33 13.84 4.40
CA ILE A 282 -7.20 14.73 3.62
C ILE A 282 -7.11 16.14 4.19
N GLN A 283 -6.96 17.13 3.30
CA GLN A 283 -6.94 18.55 3.63
C GLN A 283 -8.14 19.26 3.01
N GLY A 284 -9.04 19.74 3.85
CA GLY A 284 -10.35 20.27 3.51
C GLY A 284 -11.32 19.18 3.09
N PHE A 285 -12.51 19.59 2.68
CA PHE A 285 -13.47 18.70 2.03
C PHE A 285 -12.95 18.33 0.64
N GLN A 286 -13.03 17.05 0.27
CA GLN A 286 -12.46 16.56 -0.99
C GLN A 286 -13.27 15.38 -1.54
N LEU A 287 -13.30 15.27 -2.87
CA LEU A 287 -13.76 14.06 -3.57
C LEU A 287 -12.52 13.32 -4.08
N VAL A 288 -12.39 12.05 -3.72
CA VAL A 288 -11.25 11.21 -4.11
C VAL A 288 -11.73 9.86 -4.65
N LYS A 289 -10.97 9.30 -5.58
CA LYS A 289 -11.16 7.96 -6.13
C LYS A 289 -9.98 7.10 -5.70
N PHE A 290 -10.28 5.95 -5.09
CA PHE A 290 -9.30 4.90 -4.85
C PHE A 290 -9.44 3.82 -5.90
N SER A 291 -8.32 3.26 -6.34
CA SER A 291 -8.29 2.10 -7.22
C SER A 291 -7.18 1.12 -6.83
N TYR A 292 -7.44 -0.16 -7.03
CA TYR A 292 -6.47 -1.24 -6.81
C TYR A 292 -6.52 -2.22 -8.00
N ASP A 293 -5.33 -2.57 -8.48
CA ASP A 293 -5.14 -3.52 -9.57
C ASP A 293 -5.06 -4.93 -8.97
N CYS A 294 -6.22 -5.55 -8.77
CA CYS A 294 -6.35 -6.83 -8.11
C CYS A 294 -5.91 -7.96 -9.04
N PRO A 295 -4.86 -8.74 -8.71
CA PRO A 295 -4.52 -9.93 -9.47
C PRO A 295 -5.59 -11.00 -9.25
N THR A 296 -6.05 -11.61 -10.34
CA THR A 296 -7.01 -12.72 -10.34
C THR A 296 -6.44 -13.87 -11.17
N THR A 297 -7.10 -15.03 -11.14
CA THR A 297 -6.69 -16.19 -11.96
C THR A 297 -6.77 -15.93 -13.46
N THR A 298 -7.51 -14.90 -13.90
CA THR A 298 -7.73 -14.55 -15.32
C THR A 298 -6.98 -13.31 -15.77
N GLY A 299 -6.25 -12.62 -14.87
CA GLY A 299 -5.51 -11.41 -15.19
C GLY A 299 -5.54 -10.39 -14.06
N ILE A 300 -5.78 -9.13 -14.40
CA ILE A 300 -5.86 -8.01 -13.44
C ILE A 300 -7.26 -7.41 -13.54
N ASN A 301 -7.94 -7.34 -12.40
CA ASN A 301 -9.22 -6.64 -12.27
C ASN A 301 -9.03 -5.33 -11.51
N VAL A 302 -9.45 -4.21 -12.11
CA VAL A 302 -9.34 -2.90 -11.46
C VAL A 302 -10.59 -2.63 -10.64
N ILE A 303 -10.46 -2.72 -9.32
CA ILE A 303 -11.51 -2.26 -8.41
C ILE A 303 -11.36 -0.77 -8.16
N SER A 304 -12.46 -0.04 -8.05
CA SER A 304 -12.41 1.38 -7.71
C SER A 304 -13.60 1.83 -6.88
N LYS A 305 -13.38 2.82 -6.02
CA LYS A 305 -14.40 3.38 -5.13
C LYS A 305 -14.16 4.87 -4.91
N MET A 306 -15.22 5.67 -4.99
CA MET A 306 -15.15 7.11 -4.77
C MET A 306 -15.65 7.46 -3.37
N PHE A 307 -14.89 8.31 -2.68
CA PHE A 307 -15.25 8.85 -1.38
C PHE A 307 -15.35 10.38 -1.43
N TYR A 308 -16.42 10.92 -0.87
CA TYR A 308 -16.61 12.33 -0.65
C TYR A 308 -16.46 12.63 0.84
N PHE A 309 -15.36 13.30 1.18
CA PHE A 309 -15.12 13.85 2.50
C PHE A 309 -15.91 15.16 2.62
N GLU A 310 -17.10 15.07 3.21
CA GLU A 310 -18.11 16.11 3.20
C GLU A 310 -18.14 16.92 4.51
N PRO A 311 -18.64 18.16 4.49
CA PRO A 311 -18.88 18.90 5.71
C PRO A 311 -19.88 18.21 6.63
N ALA A 312 -19.76 18.44 7.94
CA ALA A 312 -20.70 17.92 8.93
C ALA A 312 -22.17 18.30 8.66
N SER A 313 -22.42 19.45 8.01
CA SER A 313 -23.75 19.93 7.66
C SER A 313 -23.96 20.04 6.14
N LYS A 314 -25.18 19.77 5.68
CA LYS A 314 -25.55 19.89 4.26
C LYS A 314 -25.41 21.32 3.73
N ASN A 315 -25.63 22.32 4.59
CA ASN A 315 -25.51 23.73 4.25
C ASN A 315 -24.38 24.33 5.10
N TYR A 316 -23.14 24.04 4.72
CA TYR A 316 -21.97 24.45 5.48
C TYR A 316 -21.52 25.86 5.08
N LYS A 317 -21.38 26.74 6.06
CA LYS A 317 -20.84 28.10 5.85
C LYS A 317 -19.43 28.14 6.39
N PHE A 318 -18.47 28.44 5.53
CA PHE A 318 -17.10 28.67 5.98
C PHE A 318 -17.03 29.95 6.82
N PRO A 319 -16.12 30.00 7.81
CA PRO A 319 -15.84 31.23 8.53
C PRO A 319 -15.48 32.36 7.56
N ASN A 320 -15.92 33.58 7.87
CA ASN A 320 -15.64 34.74 7.04
C ASN A 320 -14.12 34.97 6.88
N GLU A 321 -13.67 35.17 5.64
CA GLU A 321 -12.31 35.55 5.30
C GLU A 321 -12.24 37.05 5.02
N ASN A 322 -11.53 37.79 5.86
CA ASN A 322 -11.29 39.22 5.64
C ASN A 322 -10.06 39.40 4.74
N THR A 323 -10.20 40.15 3.66
CA THR A 323 -9.11 40.51 2.75
C THR A 323 -9.03 42.02 2.63
N ILE A 324 -7.84 42.60 2.79
CA ILE A 324 -7.63 44.03 2.55
C ILE A 324 -7.37 44.23 1.06
N TYR A 325 -8.02 45.22 0.45
CA TYR A 325 -7.81 45.60 -0.95
C TYR A 325 -7.66 47.11 -1.11
N PHE A 326 -6.96 47.54 -2.14
CA PHE A 326 -6.76 48.96 -2.46
C PHE A 326 -7.53 49.29 -3.73
N PRO A 327 -8.51 50.23 -3.73
CA PRO A 327 -9.36 50.49 -4.90
C PRO A 327 -8.60 50.92 -6.15
N ASN A 328 -7.45 51.55 -5.98
CA ASN A 328 -6.61 52.03 -7.08
C ASN A 328 -5.66 50.94 -7.59
N GLU A 329 -5.64 49.77 -6.97
CA GLU A 329 -4.83 48.63 -7.39
C GLU A 329 -5.67 47.58 -8.08
N THR A 330 -5.13 47.00 -9.15
CA THR A 330 -5.79 45.95 -9.92
C THR A 330 -5.45 44.55 -9.42
N THR A 331 -4.49 44.43 -8.49
CA THR A 331 -3.95 43.15 -8.01
C THR A 331 -4.94 42.38 -7.15
N ILE A 332 -5.65 43.07 -6.26
CA ILE A 332 -6.64 42.49 -5.35
C ILE A 332 -7.93 43.29 -5.50
N GLN A 333 -8.94 42.66 -6.11
CA GLN A 333 -10.28 43.22 -6.22
C GLN A 333 -11.30 42.27 -5.59
N PRO A 334 -12.41 42.76 -5.03
CA PRO A 334 -13.45 41.91 -4.46
C PRO A 334 -14.02 40.94 -5.50
N ASN A 335 -13.84 39.64 -5.28
CA ASN A 335 -14.23 38.62 -6.25
C ASN A 335 -14.64 37.29 -5.62
N CYS A 336 -15.39 36.49 -6.38
CA CYS A 336 -15.58 35.05 -6.16
C CYS A 336 -14.90 34.28 -7.30
N SER A 337 -14.04 33.31 -6.98
CA SER A 337 -13.49 32.39 -7.99
C SER A 337 -14.50 31.30 -8.32
N ILE A 338 -14.70 31.00 -9.61
CA ILE A 338 -15.58 29.93 -10.07
C ILE A 338 -15.06 28.55 -9.67
N GLU A 339 -13.73 28.41 -9.58
CA GLU A 339 -13.04 27.13 -9.35
C GLU A 339 -12.36 27.03 -7.98
N ARG A 340 -12.79 27.85 -7.01
CA ARG A 340 -12.18 27.92 -5.67
C ARG A 340 -12.12 26.58 -4.95
N VAL A 341 -13.12 25.72 -5.17
CA VAL A 341 -13.25 24.40 -4.55
C VAL A 341 -13.36 23.32 -5.63
N THR A 342 -12.83 22.13 -5.35
CA THR A 342 -12.88 20.99 -6.27
C THR A 342 -14.04 20.06 -5.99
N PHE A 343 -14.60 20.08 -4.78
CA PHE A 343 -15.69 19.20 -4.35
C PHE A 343 -17.09 19.79 -4.62
N GLY A 344 -17.16 20.94 -5.30
CA GLY A 344 -18.39 21.65 -5.64
C GLY A 344 -18.17 22.57 -6.84
N TYR A 345 -19.26 23.09 -7.40
CA TYR A 345 -19.21 24.11 -8.45
C TYR A 345 -19.98 25.36 -8.03
N LEU A 346 -19.47 26.53 -8.42
CA LEU A 346 -20.14 27.80 -8.11
C LEU A 346 -21.49 27.88 -8.81
N ASP A 347 -22.53 28.16 -8.04
CA ASP A 347 -23.90 28.27 -8.53
C ASP A 347 -24.38 29.72 -8.56
N SER A 348 -24.17 30.45 -7.46
CA SER A 348 -24.56 31.85 -7.34
C SER A 348 -23.61 32.64 -6.44
N VAL A 349 -23.66 33.96 -6.59
CA VAL A 349 -22.96 34.93 -5.73
C VAL A 349 -23.98 35.89 -5.13
N THR A 350 -23.94 36.07 -3.82
CA THR A 350 -24.76 37.06 -3.12
C THR A 350 -23.89 38.23 -2.68
N VAL A 351 -24.28 39.45 -3.06
CA VAL A 351 -23.69 40.72 -2.61
C VAL A 351 -24.82 41.67 -2.23
N ASN A 352 -24.73 42.32 -1.05
CA ASN A 352 -25.76 43.25 -0.55
C ASN A 352 -27.19 42.66 -0.59
N SER A 353 -27.34 41.40 -0.16
CA SER A 353 -28.60 40.63 -0.20
C SER A 353 -29.17 40.32 -1.58
N LEU A 354 -28.48 40.69 -2.67
CA LEU A 354 -28.86 40.34 -4.04
C LEU A 354 -28.06 39.12 -4.50
N THR A 355 -28.76 38.03 -4.76
CA THR A 355 -28.18 36.79 -5.29
C THR A 355 -28.25 36.80 -6.82
N THR A 356 -27.11 36.56 -7.48
CA THR A 356 -27.01 36.44 -8.93
C THR A 356 -26.49 35.06 -9.29
N ASN A 357 -27.23 34.36 -10.15
CA ASN A 357 -26.82 33.04 -10.62
C ASN A 357 -25.67 33.16 -11.62
N LEU A 358 -24.74 32.19 -11.60
CA LEU A 358 -23.61 32.16 -12.52
C LEU A 358 -24.04 32.14 -13.99
N ASN A 359 -25.19 31.51 -14.31
CA ASN A 359 -25.73 31.46 -15.68
C ASN A 359 -26.17 32.82 -16.20
N ASP A 360 -26.50 33.75 -15.32
CA ASP A 360 -26.93 35.09 -15.69
C ASP A 360 -25.74 35.99 -16.03
N LEU A 361 -24.51 35.56 -15.69
CA LEU A 361 -23.27 36.26 -15.95
C LEU A 361 -22.56 35.62 -17.15
N GLY A 362 -22.78 36.20 -18.34
CA GLY A 362 -22.10 35.77 -19.56
C GLY A 362 -20.58 35.76 -19.40
N LYS A 363 -19.88 34.83 -20.09
CA LYS A 363 -18.41 34.79 -20.11
C LYS A 363 -17.90 36.07 -20.79
N ASN A 364 -17.37 37.01 -20.01
CA ASN A 364 -17.04 38.40 -20.42
C ASN A 364 -18.28 39.25 -20.77
N GLY A 365 -19.44 38.88 -20.23
CA GLY A 365 -20.72 39.49 -20.54
C GLY A 365 -21.00 40.81 -19.83
N LEU A 366 -22.21 41.31 -20.09
CA LEU A 366 -22.83 42.45 -19.41
C LEU A 366 -22.83 42.23 -17.90
N SER A 367 -22.69 43.33 -17.16
CA SER A 367 -22.81 43.30 -15.73
C SER A 367 -24.26 43.06 -15.31
N LYS A 368 -24.45 42.35 -14.21
CA LYS A 368 -25.76 42.15 -13.60
C LYS A 368 -25.61 42.30 -12.09
N ASN A 369 -26.48 43.08 -11.46
CA ASN A 369 -26.48 43.30 -10.01
C ASN A 369 -25.08 43.68 -9.47
N ASN A 370 -24.38 44.58 -10.16
CA ASN A 370 -23.02 45.03 -9.79
C ASN A 370 -21.92 43.94 -9.85
N LEU A 371 -22.20 42.82 -10.50
CA LEU A 371 -21.26 41.73 -10.71
C LEU A 371 -20.92 41.59 -12.20
N LYS A 372 -19.65 41.27 -12.49
CA LYS A 372 -19.17 40.95 -13.84
C LYS A 372 -18.29 39.72 -13.80
N ARG A 373 -18.56 38.76 -14.70
CA ARG A 373 -17.70 37.60 -14.88
C ARG A 373 -16.57 37.91 -15.86
N VAL A 374 -15.33 37.72 -15.42
CA VAL A 374 -14.12 37.82 -16.25
C VAL A 374 -13.32 36.55 -16.06
N GLY A 375 -13.25 35.72 -17.12
CA GLY A 375 -12.65 34.39 -17.04
C GLY A 375 -13.31 33.51 -15.96
N ASP A 376 -12.48 33.07 -15.01
CA ASP A 376 -12.85 32.18 -13.90
C ASP A 376 -13.16 32.92 -12.60
N PHE A 377 -13.40 34.23 -12.68
CA PHE A 377 -13.70 35.08 -11.54
C PHE A 377 -14.95 35.91 -11.79
N ILE A 378 -15.67 36.20 -10.71
CA ILE A 378 -16.78 37.14 -10.67
C ILE A 378 -16.36 38.31 -9.80
N PHE A 379 -16.23 39.49 -10.41
CA PHE A 379 -15.80 40.72 -9.75
C PHE A 379 -16.99 41.59 -9.38
N VAL A 380 -16.86 42.29 -8.25
CA VAL A 380 -17.74 43.42 -7.92
C VAL A 380 -17.24 44.66 -8.67
N LEU A 381 -18.12 45.36 -9.38
CA LEU A 381 -17.74 46.52 -10.17
C LEU A 381 -17.61 47.80 -9.34
N GLU A 382 -18.55 48.05 -8.44
CA GLU A 382 -18.59 49.25 -7.59
C GLU A 382 -18.77 48.86 -6.12
N VAL A 383 -17.87 49.30 -5.25
CA VAL A 383 -18.01 49.07 -3.80
C VAL A 383 -18.59 50.31 -3.14
N LYS A 384 -19.85 50.20 -2.68
CA LYS A 384 -20.55 51.27 -1.96
C LYS A 384 -20.20 51.20 -0.47
N GLY A 385 -19.07 51.80 -0.09
CA GLY A 385 -18.61 51.89 1.30
C GLY A 385 -17.17 51.39 1.50
N ASN A 386 -16.74 51.28 2.76
CA ASN A 386 -15.36 50.88 3.10
C ASN A 386 -15.16 49.36 3.11
N ASN A 387 -16.21 48.57 2.85
CA ASN A 387 -16.12 47.13 2.72
C ASN A 387 -17.24 46.56 1.83
N VAL A 388 -17.05 45.34 1.36
CA VAL A 388 -18.08 44.54 0.68
C VAL A 388 -17.94 43.09 1.11
N THR A 389 -19.07 42.43 1.40
CA THR A 389 -19.10 40.99 1.70
C THR A 389 -19.72 40.25 0.54
N LEU A 390 -18.99 39.24 0.05
CA LEU A 390 -19.44 38.30 -0.96
C LEU A 390 -19.73 36.94 -0.31
N ASN A 391 -20.89 36.37 -0.63
CA ASN A 391 -21.19 34.98 -0.35
C ASN A 391 -21.13 34.19 -1.65
N CYS A 392 -20.08 33.41 -1.85
CA CYS A 392 -19.92 32.54 -3.00
C CYS A 392 -20.54 31.17 -2.69
N ASN A 393 -21.66 30.84 -3.33
CA ASN A 393 -22.43 29.63 -3.04
C ASN A 393 -22.08 28.51 -4.04
N TYR A 394 -21.58 27.39 -3.54
CA TYR A 394 -21.19 26.24 -4.35
C TYR A 394 -22.11 25.06 -4.04
N VAL A 395 -22.61 24.42 -5.09
CA VAL A 395 -23.36 23.18 -4.98
C VAL A 395 -22.38 22.01 -4.87
N THR A 396 -22.57 21.16 -3.86
CA THR A 396 -21.81 19.93 -3.63
C THR A 396 -22.68 18.70 -3.93
N LEU A 397 -22.13 17.50 -3.73
CA LEU A 397 -22.88 16.26 -3.98
C LEU A 397 -24.09 16.06 -3.03
N ASN A 398 -24.06 16.63 -1.82
CA ASN A 398 -25.06 16.39 -0.78
C ASN A 398 -25.66 17.69 -0.18
N GLY A 399 -25.42 18.83 -0.83
CA GLY A 399 -25.91 20.11 -0.34
C GLY A 399 -25.20 21.31 -0.96
N MET A 400 -24.90 22.30 -0.13
CA MET A 400 -24.32 23.57 -0.53
C MET A 400 -23.26 24.01 0.47
N VAL A 401 -22.16 24.57 -0.04
CA VAL A 401 -21.20 25.30 0.78
C VAL A 401 -21.17 26.76 0.40
N THR A 402 -21.09 27.64 1.40
CA THR A 402 -20.94 29.08 1.18
C THR A 402 -19.57 29.52 1.67
N LEU A 403 -18.78 30.11 0.78
CA LEU A 403 -17.57 30.85 1.15
C LEU A 403 -17.96 32.32 1.36
N ILE A 404 -17.73 32.81 2.57
CA ILE A 404 -18.01 34.20 2.96
C ILE A 404 -16.67 34.94 2.93
N GLN A 405 -16.59 36.00 2.12
CA GLN A 405 -15.38 36.81 1.99
C GLN A 405 -15.74 38.28 2.13
N THR A 406 -15.15 38.95 3.12
CA THR A 406 -15.28 40.40 3.30
C THR A 406 -14.02 41.10 2.81
N PHE A 407 -14.18 41.95 1.81
CA PHE A 407 -13.12 42.79 1.31
C PHE A 407 -13.20 44.16 1.98
N ILE A 408 -12.11 44.60 2.60
CA ILE A 408 -12.04 45.84 3.37
C ILE A 408 -11.10 46.79 2.65
N GLN A 409 -11.56 48.02 2.44
CA GLN A 409 -10.80 49.05 1.77
C GLN A 409 -9.62 49.50 2.64
N GLY A 410 -8.41 49.27 2.14
CA GLY A 410 -7.17 49.79 2.68
C GLY A 410 -6.79 51.13 2.06
N LYS A 411 -5.97 51.89 2.79
CA LYS A 411 -5.20 53.03 2.31
C LYS A 411 -3.71 52.77 2.60
N LYS A 412 -2.86 53.06 1.63
CA LYS A 412 -1.41 53.09 1.86
C LYS A 412 -1.09 54.41 2.55
N VAL A 413 -0.43 54.34 3.70
CA VAL A 413 0.03 55.51 4.44
C VAL A 413 1.55 55.50 4.40
N PHE A 414 2.12 56.56 3.82
CA PHE A 414 3.56 56.75 3.83
C PHE A 414 4.07 56.82 5.29
N VAL A 415 5.06 55.98 5.63
CA VAL A 415 5.63 55.90 6.98
C VAL A 415 7.09 56.32 7.06
N GLY A 416 7.73 56.59 5.93
CA GLY A 416 9.12 57.01 5.87
C GLY A 416 9.84 56.40 4.68
N TYR A 417 11.16 56.46 4.70
CA TYR A 417 12.01 55.79 3.72
C TYR A 417 12.71 54.61 4.38
N ASN A 418 12.90 53.52 3.65
CA ASN A 418 13.77 52.44 4.10
C ASN A 418 15.24 52.88 4.02
N ASP A 419 16.14 52.02 4.49
CA ASP A 419 17.59 52.27 4.48
C ASP A 419 18.19 52.46 3.06
N LYS A 420 17.41 52.18 2.00
CA LYS A 420 17.77 52.38 0.59
C LYS A 420 17.22 53.68 -0.01
N GLY A 421 16.52 54.49 0.79
CA GLY A 421 15.85 55.71 0.32
C GLY A 421 14.56 55.45 -0.48
N GLU A 422 13.98 54.25 -0.41
CA GLU A 422 12.71 53.92 -1.05
C GLU A 422 11.55 54.20 -0.10
N GLU A 423 10.45 54.75 -0.62
CA GLU A 423 9.25 55.04 0.18
C GLU A 423 8.65 53.78 0.80
N MET A 424 8.52 53.77 2.12
CA MET A 424 7.81 52.74 2.87
C MET A 424 6.36 53.16 3.10
N TYR A 425 5.45 52.23 2.84
CA TYR A 425 4.02 52.41 3.08
C TYR A 425 3.53 51.38 4.09
N GLU A 426 2.83 51.84 5.13
CA GLU A 426 2.05 50.99 6.02
C GLU A 426 0.64 50.84 5.44
N THR A 427 0.10 49.62 5.49
CA THR A 427 -1.30 49.38 5.14
C THR A 427 -2.18 49.77 6.32
N ARG A 428 -3.01 50.80 6.14
CA ARG A 428 -4.03 51.17 7.15
C ARG A 428 -5.43 50.94 6.59
N MET A 429 -6.35 50.48 7.43
CA MET A 429 -7.76 50.49 7.06
C MET A 429 -8.30 51.91 7.10
N ILE A 430 -9.35 52.19 6.33
CA ILE A 430 -9.97 53.51 6.30
C ILE A 430 -10.77 53.82 7.59
N ASN A 431 -11.17 52.80 8.37
CA ASN A 431 -12.00 52.94 9.58
C ASN A 431 -11.31 52.51 10.88
N ASP A 432 -11.75 53.11 12.00
CA ASP A 432 -11.30 52.92 13.40
C ASP A 432 -11.47 51.50 13.99
N LYS A 433 -11.96 50.53 13.21
CA LYS A 433 -12.12 49.13 13.67
C LYS A 433 -10.83 48.31 13.66
N ARG A 434 -9.67 48.96 13.62
CA ARG A 434 -8.34 48.32 13.58
C ARG A 434 -8.18 47.30 14.71
N GLU A 435 -8.40 47.73 15.95
CA GLU A 435 -8.22 46.85 17.11
C GLU A 435 -9.19 45.66 17.10
N GLU A 436 -10.44 45.88 16.68
CA GLU A 436 -11.45 44.81 16.61
C GLU A 436 -11.05 43.77 15.54
N LEU A 437 -10.54 44.20 14.40
CA LEU A 437 -10.14 43.30 13.33
C LEU A 437 -8.81 42.61 13.60
N GLU A 438 -7.82 43.31 14.17
CA GLU A 438 -6.56 42.73 14.61
C GLU A 438 -6.82 41.65 15.68
N LYS A 439 -7.73 41.90 16.62
CA LYS A 439 -8.18 40.88 17.59
C LYS A 439 -8.82 39.68 16.88
N LYS A 440 -9.73 39.90 15.93
CA LYS A 440 -10.38 38.82 15.16
C LYS A 440 -9.41 38.00 14.30
N LEU A 441 -8.41 38.65 13.70
CA LEU A 441 -7.35 37.99 12.94
C LEU A 441 -6.45 37.15 13.86
N ALA A 442 -6.03 37.71 14.99
CA ALA A 442 -5.24 36.99 15.98
C ALA A 442 -5.99 35.81 16.63
N GLU A 443 -7.30 35.94 16.86
CA GLU A 443 -8.16 34.83 17.32
C GLU A 443 -8.26 33.72 16.26
N LYS A 444 -8.46 34.08 14.99
CA LYS A 444 -8.52 33.11 13.89
C LYS A 444 -7.19 32.37 13.69
N ASP A 445 -6.05 33.06 13.80
CA ASP A 445 -4.73 32.41 13.75
C ASP A 445 -4.55 31.44 14.92
N LYS A 446 -5.01 31.79 16.13
CA LYS A 446 -5.02 30.86 17.27
C LYS A 446 -5.92 29.64 17.02
N GLU A 447 -7.11 29.82 16.45
CA GLU A 447 -8.00 28.72 16.08
C GLU A 447 -7.37 27.80 15.02
N LEU A 448 -6.71 28.36 14.00
CA LEU A 448 -6.03 27.60 12.96
C LEU A 448 -4.85 26.79 13.53
N ILE A 449 -4.08 27.38 14.45
CA ILE A 449 -3.01 26.69 15.17
C ILE A 449 -3.58 25.59 16.07
N ALA A 450 -4.67 25.86 16.79
CA ALA A 450 -5.35 24.88 17.63
C ALA A 450 -5.91 23.71 16.81
N GLN A 451 -6.45 23.96 15.61
CA GLN A 451 -6.89 22.89 14.69
C GLN A 451 -5.73 22.06 14.15
N LYS A 452 -4.53 22.64 13.99
CA LYS A 452 -3.31 21.92 13.60
C LYS A 452 -2.66 21.15 14.75
N TYR A 453 -2.90 21.51 16.01
CA TYR A 453 -2.20 20.94 17.16
C TYR A 453 -2.48 19.43 17.39
N PRO A 454 -3.72 18.91 17.27
CA PRO A 454 -4.00 17.48 17.32
C PRO A 454 -3.26 16.69 16.24
N PHE A 455 -3.09 17.29 15.06
CA PHE A 455 -2.37 16.68 13.94
C PHE A 455 -0.89 16.47 14.27
N LEU A 456 -0.22 17.48 14.84
CA LEU A 456 1.19 17.37 15.24
C LEU A 456 1.40 16.38 16.39
N LYS A 457 0.46 16.30 17.34
CA LYS A 457 0.52 15.35 18.45
C LYS A 457 0.40 13.91 17.98
N ASN A 458 -0.51 13.62 17.05
CA ASN A 458 -0.68 12.28 16.47
C ASN A 458 0.50 11.87 15.59
N LEU A 459 1.20 12.82 14.96
CA LEU A 459 2.42 12.53 14.20
C LEU A 459 3.59 12.12 15.12
N LYS A 460 3.74 12.78 16.28
CA LYS A 460 4.77 12.42 17.27
C LYS A 460 4.54 11.04 17.89
N ILE A 461 3.29 10.70 18.24
CA ILE A 461 2.96 9.40 18.83
C ILE A 461 3.24 8.24 17.86
N LYS A 462 3.14 8.47 16.53
CA LYS A 462 3.48 7.47 15.51
C LYS A 462 4.98 7.40 15.13
N LEU A 463 5.79 8.34 15.62
CA LEU A 463 7.25 8.32 15.46
C LEU A 463 7.98 7.80 16.71
N GLU A 464 7.25 7.61 17.83
CA GLU A 464 7.76 7.12 19.12
C GLU A 464 7.28 5.68 19.46
N VAL A 465 6.71 4.95 18.49
CA VAL A 465 6.39 3.50 18.53
C VAL A 465 6.97 2.86 17.29
#